data_AF-A0A2T6ABQ9-F1
#
_entry.id   AF-A0A2T6ABQ9-F1
#
_cell.length_a   1.000
_cell.length_b   1.000
_cell.length_c   1.000
_cell.angle_alpha   90.00
_cell.angle_beta   90.00
_cell.angle_gamma   90.00
#
_symmetry.space_group_name_H-M   'P 1'
#
loop_
_entity.id
_entity.type
_entity.pdbx_description
1 polymer ?
#
loop_
_entity_poly.entity_id
_entity_poly.type
_entity_poly.pdbx_seq_one_letter_code
_entity_poly.pdbx_strand_id
1 'polypeptide(L)'
;MPNMLVSGSKIRAPVPQPALPEDITALAPRLTRRIVLAALTSLAAMTAAQADTPLLTLTGTVDGKPGTSVTFDAAALAALPQITFTTSTVWTEGPQEFTGVSLGAVLRAAGMTGALLEAYAANDYSVEIPVEDWPENAPIIAHSRNGTAMSLRDKGPLWIVYPYDSDPAYRSEVIYTRSIWQLERIEVRP
;
A
#
# COMPACT_ATOMS: atom_id res chain seq x y z
N MET A 1 -54.96 -29.18 15.79
CA MET A 1 -54.07 -29.52 16.93
C MET A 1 -54.29 -30.99 17.23
N PRO A 2 -53.36 -31.87 16.83
CA PRO A 2 -52.42 -32.45 17.80
C PRO A 2 -50.96 -32.59 17.30
N ASN A 3 -50.07 -32.81 18.26
CA ASN A 3 -48.62 -32.94 18.18
C ASN A 3 -48.21 -34.40 17.86
N MET A 4 -47.14 -34.62 17.09
CA MET A 4 -46.37 -35.88 17.11
C MET A 4 -44.96 -35.69 16.51
N LEU A 5 -43.95 -35.78 17.37
CA LEU A 5 -42.52 -35.83 17.06
C LEU A 5 -42.12 -37.28 16.70
N VAL A 6 -41.26 -37.45 15.69
CA VAL A 6 -40.67 -38.74 15.30
C VAL A 6 -39.15 -38.64 15.09
N SER A 7 -38.45 -39.50 15.83
CA SER A 7 -37.23 -40.28 15.49
C SER A 7 -35.85 -39.62 15.37
N GLY A 8 -35.06 -39.77 16.44
CA GLY A 8 -34.05 -40.84 16.54
C GLY A 8 -32.87 -40.84 15.56
N SER A 9 -31.72 -40.30 15.99
CA SER A 9 -30.42 -40.45 15.33
C SER A 9 -29.54 -41.48 16.05
N LYS A 10 -28.91 -42.37 15.28
CA LYS A 10 -28.20 -43.58 15.73
C LYS A 10 -26.80 -43.27 16.30
N ILE A 11 -26.50 -43.92 17.42
CA ILE A 11 -25.20 -44.02 18.09
C ILE A 11 -24.34 -45.08 17.38
N ARG A 12 -23.05 -44.81 17.17
CA ARG A 12 -22.03 -45.81 16.81
C ARG A 12 -20.81 -45.62 17.71
N ALA A 13 -20.38 -46.70 18.37
CA ALA A 13 -19.12 -46.84 19.11
C ALA A 13 -18.33 -48.03 18.52
N PRO A 14 -17.15 -48.42 19.06
CA PRO A 14 -15.83 -47.79 18.91
C PRO A 14 -14.80 -48.80 18.31
N VAL A 15 -13.56 -48.38 18.01
CA VAL A 15 -12.45 -49.30 17.64
C VAL A 15 -11.15 -48.90 18.39
N PRO A 16 -10.34 -49.85 18.87
CA PRO A 16 -9.46 -49.70 20.03
C PRO A 16 -7.98 -49.40 19.68
N GLN A 17 -7.26 -48.75 20.60
CA GLN A 17 -5.79 -48.68 20.59
C GLN A 17 -5.20 -49.80 21.48
N PRO A 18 -4.20 -50.57 21.02
CA PRO A 18 -3.48 -51.52 21.85
C PRO A 18 -2.44 -50.82 22.74
N ALA A 19 -2.26 -51.35 23.96
CA ALA A 19 -1.36 -50.88 25.01
C ALA A 19 0.10 -51.34 24.83
N LEU A 20 1.01 -50.59 25.49
CA LEU A 20 2.46 -50.76 25.58
C LEU A 20 2.90 -52.05 26.33
N PRO A 21 4.17 -52.47 26.13
CA PRO A 21 5.03 -52.97 27.22
C PRO A 21 6.31 -52.11 27.30
N GLU A 22 6.66 -51.49 28.44
CA GLU A 22 7.26 -52.01 29.69
C GLU A 22 8.76 -52.36 29.56
N ASP A 23 9.53 -51.87 30.54
CA ASP A 23 10.87 -52.29 31.00
C ASP A 23 12.18 -51.74 30.39
N ILE A 24 12.56 -50.61 30.99
CA ILE A 24 13.80 -50.28 31.70
C ILE A 24 14.72 -51.49 32.02
N THR A 25 15.99 -51.48 31.58
CA THR A 25 17.19 -51.86 32.38
C THR A 25 18.52 -51.59 31.65
N ALA A 26 19.33 -50.71 32.27
CA ALA A 26 20.79 -50.62 32.40
C ALA A 26 21.76 -50.97 31.24
N LEU A 27 22.65 -50.02 30.90
CA LEU A 27 24.12 -50.15 31.10
C LEU A 27 24.84 -48.82 30.77
N ALA A 28 25.49 -48.20 31.76
CA ALA A 28 26.65 -47.32 31.53
C ALA A 28 27.93 -48.21 31.49
N PRO A 29 29.16 -47.70 31.24
CA PRO A 29 29.63 -46.42 30.69
C PRO A 29 30.58 -46.63 29.48
N ARG A 30 31.10 -45.55 28.87
CA ARG A 30 32.55 -45.41 28.52
C ARG A 30 32.79 -44.15 27.70
N LEU A 31 33.77 -43.39 28.18
CA LEU A 31 34.30 -42.17 27.61
C LEU A 31 34.75 -42.37 26.16
N THR A 32 34.26 -41.51 25.26
CA THR A 32 35.09 -41.03 24.16
C THR A 32 34.79 -39.56 23.92
N ARG A 33 35.73 -38.73 24.36
CA ARG A 33 35.91 -37.30 24.12
C ARG A 33 35.40 -36.89 22.74
N ARG A 34 34.21 -36.29 22.67
CA ARG A 34 33.71 -35.63 21.46
C ARG A 34 33.95 -34.14 21.61
N ILE A 35 34.82 -33.63 20.75
CA ILE A 35 35.10 -32.21 20.54
C ILE A 35 33.77 -31.52 20.22
N VAL A 36 33.26 -30.70 21.14
CA VAL A 36 32.12 -29.81 20.87
C VAL A 36 32.69 -28.61 20.12
N LEU A 37 32.63 -28.67 18.79
CA LEU A 37 32.87 -27.52 17.95
C LEU A 37 31.62 -26.63 18.07
N ALA A 38 31.73 -25.52 18.80
CA ALA A 38 30.68 -24.53 18.89
C ALA A 38 30.54 -23.83 17.52
N ALA A 39 29.65 -24.35 16.68
CA ALA A 39 29.22 -23.68 15.46
C ALA A 39 28.22 -22.59 15.84
N LEU A 40 28.68 -21.35 15.99
CA LEU A 40 27.83 -20.17 15.99
C LEU A 40 27.21 -20.02 14.59
N THR A 41 26.03 -20.60 14.39
CA THR A 41 25.20 -20.30 13.22
C THR A 41 24.51 -18.97 13.43
N SER A 42 25.10 -17.89 12.91
CA SER A 42 24.44 -16.60 12.79
C SER A 42 23.27 -16.74 11.82
N LEU A 43 22.05 -16.86 12.35
CA LEU A 43 20.83 -16.81 11.57
C LEU A 43 20.55 -15.34 11.23
N ALA A 44 21.19 -14.84 10.18
CA ALA A 44 20.77 -13.59 9.55
C ALA A 44 19.43 -13.86 8.86
N ALA A 45 18.33 -13.55 9.54
CA ALA A 45 17.00 -13.55 8.95
C ALA A 45 16.95 -12.40 7.92
N MET A 46 17.34 -12.71 6.69
CA MET A 46 17.14 -11.83 5.55
C MET A 46 15.64 -11.85 5.25
N THR A 47 14.88 -10.94 5.85
CA THR A 47 13.51 -10.69 5.44
C THR A 47 13.60 -10.14 4.02
N ALA A 48 13.25 -10.96 3.04
CA ALA A 48 12.89 -10.43 1.74
C ALA A 48 11.59 -9.66 1.98
N ALA A 49 11.66 -8.32 1.91
CA ALA A 49 10.44 -7.53 1.87
C ALA A 49 9.60 -8.06 0.70
N GLN A 50 8.45 -8.65 1.02
CA GLN A 50 7.46 -8.98 0.01
C GLN A 50 7.05 -7.62 -0.58
N ALA A 51 7.55 -7.27 -1.76
CA ALA A 51 7.15 -6.05 -2.43
C ALA A 51 5.67 -6.21 -2.77
N ASP A 52 4.81 -5.43 -2.10
CA ASP A 52 3.39 -5.38 -2.41
C ASP A 52 3.19 -4.87 -3.84
N THR A 53 2.02 -5.14 -4.43
CA THR A 53 1.66 -4.65 -5.75
C THR A 53 1.86 -3.13 -5.81
N PRO A 54 2.58 -2.61 -6.83
CA PRO A 54 2.84 -1.18 -6.93
C PRO A 54 1.52 -0.41 -7.05
N LEU A 55 1.38 0.64 -6.23
CA LEU A 55 0.21 1.51 -6.22
C LEU A 55 0.42 2.75 -7.09
N LEU A 56 1.67 3.23 -7.15
CA LEU A 56 2.08 4.35 -7.98
C LEU A 56 3.46 4.07 -8.59
N THR A 57 3.59 4.30 -9.89
CA THR A 57 4.87 4.21 -10.61
C THR A 57 5.29 5.57 -11.13
N LEU A 58 6.50 6.01 -10.78
CA LEU A 58 7.13 7.20 -11.34
C LEU A 58 8.20 6.77 -12.33
N THR A 59 8.22 7.39 -13.51
CA THR A 59 9.30 7.21 -14.50
C THR A 59 9.90 8.56 -14.85
N GLY A 60 11.22 8.66 -14.94
CA GLY A 60 11.87 9.93 -15.26
C GLY A 60 13.38 9.85 -15.21
N THR A 61 14.00 11.00 -14.93
CA THR A 61 15.45 11.08 -14.75
C THR A 61 15.80 11.16 -13.26
N VAL A 62 16.70 10.27 -12.82
CA VAL A 62 17.27 10.26 -11.46
C VAL A 62 18.79 10.29 -11.61
N ASP A 63 19.47 11.23 -10.95
CA ASP A 63 20.94 11.39 -11.02
C ASP A 63 21.51 11.39 -12.46
N GLY A 64 20.80 12.04 -13.39
CA GLY A 64 21.17 12.13 -14.80
C GLY A 64 20.92 10.86 -15.63
N LYS A 65 20.30 9.82 -15.05
CA LYS A 65 19.93 8.59 -15.75
C LYS A 65 18.46 8.62 -16.20
N PRO A 66 18.19 8.80 -17.50
CA PRO A 66 16.83 8.82 -18.01
C PRO A 66 16.20 7.42 -17.99
N GLY A 67 14.87 7.38 -17.94
CA GLY A 67 14.10 6.12 -17.94
C GLY A 67 14.15 5.34 -16.63
N THR A 68 14.60 5.97 -15.54
CA THR A 68 14.58 5.36 -14.21
C THR A 68 13.13 5.22 -13.74
N SER A 69 12.79 4.05 -13.20
CA SER A 69 11.46 3.74 -12.65
C SER A 69 11.55 3.58 -11.13
N VAL A 70 10.67 4.27 -10.41
CA VAL A 70 10.52 4.18 -8.95
C VAL A 70 9.06 3.86 -8.64
N THR A 71 8.82 2.78 -7.89
CA THR A 71 7.47 2.34 -7.52
C THR A 71 7.22 2.55 -6.05
N PHE A 72 6.01 2.99 -5.70
CA PHE A 72 5.53 3.06 -4.34
C PHE A 72 4.36 2.08 -4.17
N ASP A 73 4.45 1.19 -3.19
CA ASP A 73 3.29 0.47 -2.66
C ASP A 73 2.54 1.34 -1.64
N ALA A 74 1.44 0.81 -1.07
CA ALA A 74 0.64 1.52 -0.09
C ALA A 74 1.43 1.87 1.19
N ALA A 75 2.30 0.96 1.65
CA ALA A 75 3.09 1.16 2.86
C ALA A 75 4.16 2.24 2.66
N ALA A 76 4.82 2.24 1.52
CA ALA A 76 5.81 3.24 1.12
C ALA A 76 5.17 4.64 1.01
N LEU A 77 3.99 4.77 0.40
CA LEU A 77 3.26 6.04 0.38
C LEU A 77 2.82 6.48 1.78
N ALA A 78 2.33 5.56 2.62
CA ALA A 78 1.89 5.88 3.98
C ALA A 78 3.05 6.31 4.90
N ALA A 79 4.27 5.87 4.62
CA ALA A 79 5.47 6.25 5.37
C ALA A 79 5.95 7.68 5.08
N LEU A 80 5.53 8.29 3.97
CA LEU A 80 5.83 9.69 3.67
C LEU A 80 4.99 10.64 4.55
N PRO A 81 5.39 11.91 4.72
CA PRO A 81 4.60 12.89 5.47
C PRO A 81 3.18 13.01 4.91
N GLN A 82 2.20 12.70 5.76
CA GLN A 82 0.79 12.75 5.40
C GLN A 82 0.22 14.16 5.60
N ILE A 83 -0.65 14.55 4.68
CA ILE A 83 -1.39 15.81 4.70
C ILE A 83 -2.88 15.49 4.62
N THR A 84 -3.65 16.18 5.45
CA THR A 84 -5.11 16.11 5.47
C THR A 84 -5.70 17.51 5.32
N PHE A 85 -6.70 17.65 4.44
CA PHE A 85 -7.50 18.87 4.35
C PHE A 85 -8.95 18.58 3.94
N THR A 86 -9.83 19.52 4.22
CA THR A 86 -11.24 19.47 3.79
C THR A 86 -11.49 20.47 2.66
N THR A 87 -12.13 20.03 1.59
CA THR A 87 -12.55 20.88 0.47
C THR A 87 -13.79 20.33 -0.23
N SER A 88 -14.59 21.21 -0.80
CA SER A 88 -15.66 20.87 -1.74
C SER A 88 -15.05 20.54 -3.11
N THR A 89 -15.69 19.66 -3.88
CA THR A 89 -15.27 19.35 -5.26
C THR A 89 -16.48 19.38 -6.20
N VAL A 90 -16.24 19.53 -7.50
CA VAL A 90 -17.30 19.48 -8.53
C VAL A 90 -17.78 18.05 -8.83
N TRP A 91 -17.13 17.03 -8.26
CA TRP A 91 -17.41 15.61 -8.53
C TRP A 91 -18.00 14.86 -7.33
N THR A 92 -18.23 15.55 -6.22
CA THR A 92 -18.72 15.00 -4.96
C THR A 92 -19.74 15.94 -4.33
N GLU A 93 -20.64 15.42 -3.52
CA GLU A 93 -21.60 16.25 -2.79
C GLU A 93 -21.03 16.72 -1.46
N GLY A 94 -21.03 18.03 -1.23
CA GLY A 94 -20.56 18.65 0.00
C GLY A 94 -19.04 18.60 0.23
N PRO A 95 -18.56 19.15 1.36
CA PRO A 95 -17.15 19.14 1.73
C PRO A 95 -16.64 17.71 1.97
N GLN A 96 -15.48 17.39 1.40
CA GLN A 96 -14.80 16.12 1.55
C GLN A 96 -13.48 16.31 2.28
N GLU A 97 -13.15 15.40 3.19
CA GLU A 97 -11.81 15.32 3.77
C GLU A 97 -10.95 14.39 2.92
N PHE A 98 -9.78 14.87 2.49
CA PHE A 98 -8.79 14.08 1.76
C PHE A 98 -7.54 13.92 2.59
N THR A 99 -6.97 12.71 2.58
CA THR A 99 -5.67 12.41 3.19
C THR A 99 -4.75 11.77 2.17
N GLY A 100 -3.51 12.26 2.12
CA GLY A 100 -2.52 11.83 1.13
C GLY A 100 -1.13 12.39 1.37
N VAL A 101 -0.28 12.26 0.35
CA VAL A 101 1.10 12.78 0.35
C VAL A 101 1.19 13.92 -0.64
N SER A 102 1.95 14.98 -0.31
CA SER A 102 2.25 16.05 -1.27
C SER A 102 2.88 15.49 -2.55
N LEU A 103 2.39 15.93 -3.72
CA LEU A 103 2.95 15.55 -5.01
C LEU A 103 4.45 15.89 -5.09
N GLY A 104 4.82 17.07 -4.58
CA GLY A 104 6.23 17.47 -4.47
C GLY A 104 7.06 16.57 -3.55
N ALA A 105 6.48 16.07 -2.45
CA ALA A 105 7.16 15.13 -1.56
C ALA A 105 7.38 13.76 -2.23
N VAL A 106 6.42 13.28 -3.03
CA VAL A 106 6.58 12.03 -3.81
C VAL A 106 7.70 12.16 -4.84
N LEU A 107 7.76 13.28 -5.58
CA LEU A 107 8.87 13.55 -6.52
C LEU A 107 10.23 13.56 -5.83
N ARG A 108 10.34 14.26 -4.68
CA ARG A 108 11.56 14.30 -3.87
C ARG A 108 11.95 12.91 -3.36
N ALA A 109 10.99 12.13 -2.86
CA ALA A 109 11.23 10.77 -2.40
C ALA A 109 11.71 9.84 -3.53
N ALA A 110 11.24 10.07 -4.76
CA ALA A 110 11.71 9.35 -5.94
C ALA A 110 13.07 9.85 -6.49
N GLY A 111 13.60 10.95 -5.95
CA GLY A 111 14.83 11.58 -6.47
C GLY A 111 14.67 12.13 -7.89
N MET A 112 13.44 12.45 -8.30
CA MET A 112 13.14 12.90 -9.66
C MET A 112 12.91 14.41 -9.72
N THR A 113 13.44 15.02 -10.77
CA THR A 113 13.27 16.45 -11.09
C THR A 113 12.87 16.59 -12.55
N GLY A 114 12.00 17.55 -12.86
CA GLY A 114 11.56 17.88 -14.22
C GLY A 114 10.66 19.11 -14.23
N ALA A 115 10.31 19.62 -15.40
CA ALA A 115 9.41 20.78 -15.55
C ALA A 115 7.95 20.40 -15.81
N LEU A 116 7.68 19.14 -16.20
CA LEU A 116 6.33 18.69 -16.56
C LEU A 116 6.09 17.27 -16.08
N LEU A 117 4.90 17.01 -15.55
CA LEU A 117 4.43 15.68 -15.22
C LEU A 117 3.34 15.27 -16.22
N GLU A 118 3.44 14.09 -16.80
CA GLU A 118 2.32 13.43 -17.44
C GLU A 118 1.76 12.36 -16.49
N ALA A 119 0.57 12.61 -15.95
CA ALA A 119 -0.08 11.73 -14.98
C ALA A 119 -1.14 10.88 -15.68
N TYR A 120 -1.14 9.57 -15.39
CA TYR A 120 -1.98 8.58 -16.06
C TYR A 120 -2.89 7.86 -15.05
N ALA A 121 -4.16 7.73 -15.43
CA ALA A 121 -5.14 6.92 -14.74
C ALA A 121 -5.14 5.47 -15.26
N ALA A 122 -5.75 4.56 -14.50
CA ALA A 122 -5.88 3.13 -14.83
C ALA A 122 -6.66 2.82 -16.12
N ASN A 123 -7.30 3.81 -16.74
CA ASN A 123 -7.98 3.71 -18.03
C ASN A 123 -7.22 4.40 -19.17
N ASP A 124 -5.92 4.65 -18.99
CA ASP A 124 -5.01 5.34 -19.91
C ASP A 124 -5.37 6.81 -20.22
N TYR A 125 -6.33 7.40 -19.50
CA TYR A 125 -6.53 8.85 -19.53
C TYR A 125 -5.31 9.54 -18.91
N SER A 126 -4.81 10.59 -19.55
CA SER A 126 -3.66 11.36 -19.06
C SER A 126 -3.90 12.87 -19.01
N VAL A 127 -3.17 13.52 -18.12
CA VAL A 127 -3.15 14.97 -17.95
C VAL A 127 -1.74 15.47 -17.77
N GLU A 128 -1.47 16.68 -18.26
CA GLU A 128 -0.21 17.37 -18.05
C GLU A 128 -0.30 18.32 -16.85
N ILE A 129 0.69 18.23 -15.96
CA ILE A 129 0.81 19.04 -14.76
C ILE A 129 2.21 19.68 -14.77
N PRO A 130 2.33 20.98 -15.09
CA PRO A 130 3.58 21.71 -14.95
C PRO A 130 4.09 21.62 -13.51
N VAL A 131 5.38 21.35 -13.35
CA VAL A 131 6.03 21.42 -12.04
C VAL A 131 6.19 22.90 -11.70
N GLU A 132 5.37 23.37 -10.78
CA GLU A 132 5.35 24.74 -10.30
C GLU A 132 5.95 24.80 -8.88
N ASP A 133 6.16 26.00 -8.35
CA ASP A 133 6.54 26.19 -6.93
C ASP A 133 5.32 25.97 -6.03
N TRP A 134 4.93 24.70 -5.91
CA TRP A 134 3.79 24.27 -5.12
C TRP A 134 4.06 24.46 -3.62
N PRO A 135 3.06 24.91 -2.84
CA PRO A 135 3.18 24.90 -1.40
C PRO A 135 3.33 23.45 -0.91
N GLU A 136 4.00 23.26 0.23
CA GLU A 136 4.32 21.91 0.71
C GLU A 136 3.09 21.03 0.93
N ASN A 137 1.91 21.63 1.13
CA ASN A 137 0.65 20.96 1.42
C ASN A 137 -0.27 20.75 0.20
N ALA A 138 0.07 21.22 -1.01
CA ALA A 138 -0.80 21.05 -2.19
C ALA A 138 -0.04 21.14 -3.52
N PRO A 139 -0.42 20.38 -4.57
CA PRO A 139 -1.44 19.33 -4.54
C PRO A 139 -0.97 18.09 -3.77
N ILE A 140 -1.94 17.29 -3.32
CA ILE A 140 -1.67 15.97 -2.72
C ILE A 140 -2.07 14.86 -3.69
N ILE A 141 -1.37 13.74 -3.63
CA ILE A 141 -1.85 12.44 -4.07
C ILE A 141 -2.61 11.83 -2.90
N ALA A 142 -3.93 12.02 -2.90
CA ALA A 142 -4.84 11.46 -1.92
C ALA A 142 -4.98 9.94 -2.12
N HIS A 143 -4.93 9.19 -1.02
CA HIS A 143 -5.24 7.74 -1.00
C HIS A 143 -6.48 7.43 -0.15
N SER A 144 -6.88 8.38 0.70
CA SER A 144 -8.06 8.27 1.56
C SER A 144 -8.98 9.48 1.41
N ARG A 145 -10.29 9.22 1.49
CA ARG A 145 -11.35 10.22 1.49
C ARG A 145 -12.34 9.93 2.61
N ASN A 146 -12.67 10.94 3.43
CA ASN A 146 -13.55 10.84 4.59
C ASN A 146 -13.16 9.68 5.52
N GLY A 147 -11.86 9.60 5.87
CA GLY A 147 -11.30 8.59 6.75
C GLY A 147 -11.21 7.16 6.18
N THR A 148 -11.60 6.94 4.91
CA THR A 148 -11.59 5.61 4.29
C THR A 148 -10.70 5.59 3.04
N ALA A 149 -9.97 4.49 2.83
CA ALA A 149 -9.19 4.28 1.62
C ALA A 149 -10.10 4.30 0.38
N MET A 150 -9.68 5.01 -0.67
CA MET A 150 -10.48 5.12 -1.90
C MET A 150 -10.40 3.82 -2.70
N SER A 151 -11.54 3.30 -3.15
CA SER A 151 -11.58 2.10 -4.01
C SER A 151 -11.54 2.48 -5.49
N LEU A 152 -11.17 1.53 -6.36
CA LEU A 152 -11.20 1.77 -7.82
C LEU A 152 -12.58 2.23 -8.32
N ARG A 153 -13.67 1.71 -7.73
CA ARG A 153 -15.05 2.09 -8.07
C ARG A 153 -15.45 3.46 -7.54
N ASP A 154 -14.64 4.03 -6.65
CA ASP A 154 -14.92 5.27 -5.95
C ASP A 154 -13.72 6.23 -6.03
N LYS A 155 -13.32 6.55 -7.26
CA LYS A 155 -12.27 7.54 -7.59
C LYS A 155 -10.88 7.24 -6.99
N GLY A 156 -10.65 6.02 -6.51
CA GLY A 156 -9.36 5.54 -6.01
C GLY A 156 -8.62 4.65 -7.00
N PRO A 157 -7.50 4.03 -6.60
CA PRO A 157 -6.94 4.11 -5.26
C PRO A 157 -6.24 5.43 -4.95
N LEU A 158 -5.82 6.16 -5.98
CA LEU A 158 -5.15 7.46 -5.84
C LEU A 158 -5.86 8.55 -6.64
N TRP A 159 -5.85 9.76 -6.09
CA TRP A 159 -6.41 10.95 -6.73
C TRP A 159 -5.52 12.17 -6.46
N ILE A 160 -5.11 12.90 -7.50
CA ILE A 160 -4.51 14.22 -7.33
C ILE A 160 -5.59 15.23 -6.94
N VAL A 161 -5.45 15.85 -5.78
CA VAL A 161 -6.45 16.78 -5.22
C VAL A 161 -5.77 18.07 -4.76
N TYR A 162 -6.42 19.20 -5.05
CA TYR A 162 -6.04 20.52 -4.58
C TYR A 162 -7.02 20.97 -3.47
N PRO A 163 -6.59 21.82 -2.53
CA PRO A 163 -7.48 22.38 -1.51
C PRO A 163 -8.31 23.52 -2.12
N TYR A 164 -9.26 23.18 -3.00
CA TYR A 164 -10.03 24.13 -3.81
C TYR A 164 -10.70 25.24 -2.99
N ASP A 165 -11.05 24.97 -1.74
CA ASP A 165 -11.69 25.94 -0.86
C ASP A 165 -10.74 26.92 -0.16
N SER A 166 -9.44 26.64 -0.17
CA SER A 166 -8.43 27.48 0.47
C SER A 166 -7.98 28.68 -0.36
N ASP A 167 -7.99 28.56 -1.69
CA ASP A 167 -7.53 29.60 -2.61
C ASP A 167 -8.34 29.56 -3.92
N PRO A 168 -8.93 30.68 -4.37
CA PRO A 168 -9.59 30.79 -5.67
C PRO A 168 -8.71 30.38 -6.86
N ALA A 169 -7.38 30.47 -6.77
CA ALA A 169 -6.45 30.03 -7.80
C ALA A 169 -6.61 28.53 -8.14
N TYR A 170 -7.04 27.71 -7.17
CA TYR A 170 -7.32 26.30 -7.38
C TYR A 170 -8.67 26.03 -8.07
N ARG A 171 -9.51 27.05 -8.27
CA ARG A 171 -10.88 26.89 -8.81
C ARG A 171 -10.96 27.23 -10.29
N SER A 172 -10.00 26.74 -11.08
CA SER A 172 -9.97 26.90 -12.54
C SER A 172 -10.19 25.57 -13.26
N GLU A 173 -10.70 25.63 -14.49
CA GLU A 173 -10.90 24.44 -15.34
C GLU A 173 -9.60 23.66 -15.56
N VAL A 174 -8.47 24.37 -15.65
CA VAL A 174 -7.13 23.76 -15.76
C VAL A 174 -6.80 22.93 -14.51
N ILE A 175 -6.99 23.48 -13.31
CA ILE A 175 -6.72 22.76 -12.06
C ILE A 175 -7.70 21.59 -11.87
N TYR A 176 -8.97 21.76 -12.24
CA TYR A 176 -9.92 20.66 -12.21
C TYR A 176 -9.53 19.52 -13.15
N THR A 177 -9.02 19.83 -14.34
CA THR A 177 -8.50 18.82 -15.28
C THR A 177 -7.30 18.07 -14.69
N ARG A 178 -6.37 18.77 -14.03
CA ARG A 178 -5.19 18.16 -13.36
C ARG A 178 -5.57 17.25 -12.18
N SER A 179 -6.83 17.29 -11.71
CA SER A 179 -7.31 16.52 -10.57
C SER A 179 -7.72 15.09 -10.97
N ILE A 180 -6.74 14.31 -11.43
CA ILE A 180 -6.92 12.97 -12.00
C ILE A 180 -7.09 11.91 -10.91
N TRP A 181 -8.18 11.14 -10.97
CA TRP A 181 -8.44 9.97 -10.12
C TRP A 181 -8.01 8.68 -10.80
N GLN A 182 -7.99 7.57 -10.03
CA GLN A 182 -7.45 6.28 -10.49
C GLN A 182 -6.00 6.39 -10.95
N LEU A 183 -5.25 7.34 -10.40
CA LEU A 183 -3.85 7.58 -10.73
C LEU A 183 -3.02 6.31 -10.43
N GLU A 184 -2.21 5.89 -11.39
CA GLU A 184 -1.29 4.74 -11.22
C GLU A 184 0.13 5.04 -11.70
N ARG A 185 0.31 6.03 -12.58
CA ARG A 185 1.60 6.33 -13.18
C ARG A 185 1.82 7.82 -13.38
N ILE A 186 3.04 8.28 -13.15
CA ILE A 186 3.49 9.63 -13.46
C ILE A 186 4.79 9.54 -14.25
N GLU A 187 4.84 10.16 -15.42
CA GLU A 187 6.06 10.40 -16.17
C GLU A 187 6.58 11.81 -15.88
N VAL A 188 7.80 11.91 -15.37
CA VAL A 188 8.49 13.17 -15.10
C VAL A 188 9.34 13.54 -16.31
N ARG A 189 8.97 14.63 -16.98
CA ARG A 189 9.62 15.14 -18.18
C ARG A 189 10.49 16.37 -17.88
N PRO A 190 11.60 16.55 -18.62
CA PRO A 190 12.49 17.71 -18.47
C PRO A 190 11.78 19.05 -18.58
#